data_AF-A0A7C2A049-F1
#
_entry.id   AF-A0A7C2A049-F1
#
_cell.length_a   1.000
_cell.length_b   1.000
_cell.length_c   1.000
_cell.angle_alpha   90.00
_cell.angle_beta   90.00
_cell.angle_gamma   90.00
#
_symmetry.space_group_name_H-M   'P 1'
#
loop_
_entity.id
_entity.type
_entity.pdbx_description
1 polymer ?
#
loop_
_entity_poly.entity_id
_entity_poly.type
_entity_poly.pdbx_seq_one_letter_code
_entity_poly.pdbx_strand_id
1 'polypeptide(L)'
;MKQKKITAPTHTEADSDYEGIGDSTLKIARSNRQIDMDPGGRFSDYIAFYFGARSPMLYNIYHGFNDVPKRPQEEIIYIIATFEKILEYNYLMFTLMVTAITTFRRFITQKKV
;
A
#
# COMPACT_ATOMS: atom_id res chain seq x y z
N MET A 1 -22.29 -8.74 -1.40
CA MET A 1 -21.28 -7.76 -0.93
C MET A 1 -20.51 -7.29 -2.15
N LYS A 2 -20.41 -5.97 -2.43
CA LYS A 2 -19.58 -5.49 -3.54
C LYS A 2 -18.10 -5.75 -3.20
N GLN A 3 -17.36 -6.38 -4.11
CA GLN A 3 -15.93 -6.58 -3.98
C GLN A 3 -15.26 -5.19 -4.02
N LYS A 4 -14.78 -4.67 -2.88
CA LYS A 4 -13.98 -3.43 -2.89
C LYS A 4 -12.64 -3.73 -3.55
N LYS A 5 -12.32 -3.00 -4.63
CA LYS A 5 -11.02 -3.07 -5.31
C LYS A 5 -10.03 -2.17 -4.57
N ILE A 6 -8.76 -2.56 -4.56
CA ILE A 6 -7.66 -1.70 -4.10
C ILE A 6 -7.17 -0.94 -5.33
N THR A 7 -7.28 0.38 -5.32
CA THR A 7 -6.90 1.24 -6.44
C THR A 7 -6.05 2.42 -5.95
N ALA A 8 -5.29 3.03 -6.86
CA ALA A 8 -4.60 4.27 -6.57
C ALA A 8 -5.61 5.40 -6.22
N PRO A 9 -5.22 6.41 -5.41
CA PRO A 9 -6.09 7.54 -5.08
C PRO A 9 -6.54 8.37 -6.30
N THR A 10 -5.80 8.29 -7.40
CA THR A 10 -6.07 8.98 -8.67
C THR A 10 -6.94 8.17 -9.63
N HIS A 11 -7.25 6.91 -9.30
CA HIS A 11 -8.03 6.03 -10.16
C HIS A 11 -9.51 6.43 -10.17
N THR A 12 -10.20 6.24 -11.29
CA THR A 12 -11.62 6.61 -11.45
C THR A 12 -12.56 5.83 -10.51
N GLU A 13 -12.18 4.61 -10.15
CA GLU A 13 -12.89 3.76 -9.17
C GLU A 13 -12.30 3.86 -7.75
N ALA A 14 -11.59 4.95 -7.41
CA ALA A 14 -11.03 5.13 -6.08
C ALA A 14 -12.11 5.12 -4.98
N ASP A 15 -11.78 4.46 -3.86
CA ASP A 15 -12.66 4.45 -2.68
C ASP A 15 -12.69 5.87 -2.07
N SER A 16 -13.88 6.48 -2.03
CA SER A 16 -14.07 7.80 -1.42
C SER A 16 -13.76 7.83 0.07
N ASP A 17 -13.82 6.66 0.72
CA ASP A 17 -13.53 6.49 2.14
C ASP A 17 -12.04 6.18 2.38
N TYR A 18 -11.19 6.23 1.34
CA TYR A 18 -9.76 6.00 1.49
C TYR A 18 -9.11 7.07 2.38
N GLU A 19 -8.50 6.62 3.47
CA GLU A 19 -7.70 7.45 4.35
C GLU A 19 -6.22 7.10 4.21
N GLY A 20 -5.43 8.02 3.67
CA GLY A 20 -3.98 7.88 3.68
C GLY A 20 -3.44 8.10 5.09
N ILE A 21 -2.73 7.12 5.64
CA ILE A 21 -2.13 7.22 6.99
C ILE A 21 -0.62 7.46 7.00
N GLY A 22 -0.01 7.72 5.84
CA GLY A 22 1.41 8.11 5.75
C GLY A 22 1.65 9.60 5.97
N ASP A 23 2.93 9.97 6.06
CA ASP A 23 3.40 11.37 6.12
C ASP A 23 2.81 12.22 4.98
N SER A 24 2.19 13.35 5.35
CA SER A 24 1.53 14.27 4.42
C SER A 24 2.50 14.95 3.46
N THR A 25 3.70 15.30 3.93
CA THR A 25 4.75 15.93 3.10
C THR A 25 5.22 14.96 2.01
N LEU A 26 5.41 13.69 2.36
CA LEU A 26 5.77 12.64 1.39
C LEU A 26 4.63 12.36 0.41
N LYS A 27 3.37 12.38 0.85
CA LYS A 27 2.21 12.24 -0.06
C LYS A 27 2.18 13.36 -1.09
N ILE A 28 2.34 14.62 -0.65
CA ILE A 28 2.33 15.79 -1.54
C ILE A 28 3.52 15.76 -2.51
N ALA A 29 4.71 15.43 -2.01
CA ALA A 29 5.89 15.31 -2.86
C ALA A 29 5.71 14.23 -3.94
N ARG A 30 5.13 13.08 -3.57
CA ARG A 30 4.83 11.98 -4.51
C ARG A 30 3.72 12.33 -5.48
N SER A 31 2.67 13.00 -5.04
CA SER A 31 1.62 13.43 -5.95
C SER A 31 2.21 14.36 -7.00
N ASN A 32 3.08 15.29 -6.63
CA ASN A 32 3.62 16.29 -7.57
C ASN A 32 4.72 15.77 -8.49
N ARG A 33 5.22 14.54 -8.30
CA ARG A 33 6.28 13.96 -9.12
C ARG A 33 5.70 13.11 -10.25
N GLN A 34 5.83 13.60 -11.47
CA GLN A 34 5.44 12.90 -12.68
C GLN A 34 6.50 11.84 -13.07
N ILE A 35 6.05 10.78 -13.75
CA ILE A 35 6.91 9.74 -14.32
C ILE A 35 6.90 9.90 -15.84
N ASP A 36 8.08 10.16 -16.40
CA ASP A 36 8.26 10.42 -17.84
C ASP A 36 8.54 9.14 -18.65
N MET A 37 8.18 7.98 -18.11
CA MET A 37 8.37 6.66 -18.71
C MET A 37 7.06 5.90 -18.66
N ASP A 38 6.71 5.20 -19.75
CA ASP A 38 5.55 4.33 -19.84
C ASP A 38 5.49 3.33 -18.65
N PRO A 39 4.34 3.14 -17.97
CA PRO A 39 2.99 3.65 -18.29
C PRO A 39 2.69 5.10 -17.83
N GLY A 40 3.67 5.80 -17.27
CA GLY A 40 3.56 7.21 -16.90
C GLY A 40 2.85 7.45 -15.56
N GLY A 41 2.07 8.53 -15.47
CA GLY A 41 1.37 8.90 -14.24
C GLY A 41 2.25 9.60 -13.21
N ARG A 42 1.85 9.53 -11.95
CA ARG A 42 2.51 10.18 -10.81
C ARG A 42 3.05 9.14 -9.85
N PHE A 43 4.07 9.49 -9.06
CA PHE A 43 4.56 8.58 -8.03
C PHE A 43 3.47 8.13 -7.05
N SER A 44 2.42 8.94 -6.82
CA SER A 44 1.24 8.56 -6.03
C SER A 44 0.45 7.37 -6.57
N ASP A 45 0.58 7.07 -7.87
CA ASP A 45 -0.16 6.02 -8.57
C ASP A 45 0.51 4.65 -8.37
N TYR A 46 1.74 4.66 -7.84
CA TYR A 46 2.55 3.49 -7.56
C TYR A 46 2.59 3.20 -6.06
N ILE A 47 2.71 1.93 -5.73
CA ILE A 47 2.73 1.46 -4.34
C ILE A 47 4.09 1.76 -3.72
N ALA A 48 4.16 2.44 -2.58
CA ALA A 48 5.45 2.60 -1.89
C ALA A 48 5.85 1.28 -1.22
N PHE A 49 7.15 0.96 -1.20
CA PHE A 49 7.66 -0.34 -0.72
C PHE A 49 8.91 -0.23 0.13
N TYR A 50 9.14 -1.27 0.93
CA TYR A 50 10.32 -1.41 1.79
C TYR A 50 10.87 -2.83 1.69
N PHE A 51 12.20 -2.96 1.70
CA PHE A 51 12.91 -4.26 1.60
C PHE A 51 12.97 -5.04 2.94
N GLY A 52 12.00 -4.84 3.84
CA GLY A 52 12.02 -5.48 5.15
C GLY A 52 10.79 -5.19 5.99
N ALA A 53 10.65 -5.94 7.08
CA ALA A 53 9.65 -5.69 8.10
C ALA A 53 9.94 -4.38 8.85
N ARG A 54 8.90 -3.79 9.45
CA ARG A 54 9.00 -2.58 10.30
C ARG A 54 9.60 -1.39 9.54
N SER A 55 8.89 -0.94 8.50
CA SER A 55 9.32 0.22 7.74
C SER A 55 9.42 1.49 8.61
N PRO A 56 10.25 2.47 8.22
CA PRO A 56 10.26 3.78 8.87
C PRO A 56 8.88 4.42 8.96
N MET A 57 8.04 4.26 7.92
CA MET A 57 6.68 4.77 7.93
C MET A 57 5.81 4.08 8.97
N LEU A 58 5.91 2.76 9.10
CA LEU A 58 5.19 2.03 10.14
C LEU A 58 5.61 2.49 11.54
N TYR A 59 6.91 2.70 11.76
CA TYR A 59 7.42 3.21 13.02
C TYR A 59 6.81 4.59 13.35
N ASN A 60 6.73 5.49 12.36
CA ASN A 60 6.07 6.79 12.51
C ASN A 60 4.57 6.65 12.81
N ILE A 61 3.86 5.75 12.13
CA ILE A 61 2.43 5.48 12.37
C ILE A 61 2.19 4.91 13.77
N TYR A 62 3.04 3.99 14.22
CA TYR A 62 2.89 3.35 15.53
C TYR A 62 3.10 4.35 16.68
N HIS A 63 4.03 5.30 16.51
CA HIS A 63 4.35 6.29 17.53
C HIS A 63 3.61 7.63 17.38
N GLY A 64 3.08 7.94 16.19
CA GLY A 64 2.50 9.24 15.86
C GLY A 64 3.56 10.33 15.63
N PHE A 65 4.69 9.99 15.00
CA PHE A 65 5.77 10.94 14.69
C PHE A 65 5.55 11.67 13.36
N ASN A 66 6.15 12.86 13.20
CA ASN A 66 6.09 13.67 11.97
C ASN A 66 4.65 13.99 11.53
N ASP A 67 3.78 14.34 12.48
CA ASP A 67 2.35 14.62 12.26
C ASP A 67 1.58 13.49 11.56
N VAL A 68 2.10 12.25 11.64
CA VAL A 68 1.44 11.06 11.13
C VAL A 68 0.37 10.62 12.13
N PRO A 69 -0.88 10.32 11.69
CA PRO A 69 -1.92 9.80 12.56
C PRO A 69 -1.47 8.51 13.23
N LYS A 70 -1.50 8.48 14.56
CA LYS A 70 -1.16 7.28 15.32
C LYS A 70 -2.21 6.20 15.08
N ARG A 71 -1.78 5.01 14.63
CA ARG A 71 -2.68 3.85 14.43
C ARG A 71 -2.16 2.61 15.15
N PRO A 72 -3.06 1.82 15.77
CA PRO A 72 -2.70 0.55 16.37
C PRO A 72 -2.35 -0.48 15.28
N GLN A 73 -1.46 -1.41 15.59
CA GLN A 73 -0.96 -2.40 14.61
C GLN A 73 -2.08 -3.32 14.11
N GLU A 74 -3.13 -3.53 14.90
CA GLU A 74 -4.30 -4.34 14.60
C GLU A 74 -5.15 -3.78 13.45
N GLU A 75 -5.02 -2.48 13.16
CA GLU A 75 -5.66 -1.83 12.00
C GLU A 75 -4.84 -1.99 10.71
N ILE A 76 -3.56 -2.40 10.79
CA ILE A 76 -2.62 -2.40 9.66
C ILE A 76 -2.38 -3.81 9.15
N ILE A 77 -2.62 -4.02 7.85
CA ILE A 77 -2.35 -5.28 7.16
C ILE A 77 -1.10 -5.18 6.30
N TYR A 78 -0.32 -6.28 6.30
CA TYR A 78 0.80 -6.47 5.39
C TYR A 78 0.41 -7.34 4.21
N ILE A 79 0.75 -6.87 3.01
CA ILE A 79 0.72 -7.70 1.81
C ILE A 79 2.16 -8.11 1.51
N ILE A 80 2.43 -9.40 1.66
CA ILE A 80 3.75 -10.00 1.43
C ILE A 80 3.70 -10.85 0.17
N ALA A 81 4.54 -10.53 -0.80
CA ALA A 81 4.72 -11.30 -2.02
C ALA A 81 6.21 -11.52 -2.27
N THR A 82 6.56 -12.69 -2.79
CA THR A 82 7.91 -12.94 -3.30
C THR A 82 7.99 -12.48 -4.75
N PHE A 83 9.19 -12.21 -5.24
CA PHE A 83 9.38 -11.78 -6.62
C PHE A 83 8.91 -12.84 -7.62
N GLU A 84 9.16 -14.12 -7.32
CA GLU A 84 8.74 -15.25 -8.14
C GLU A 84 7.21 -15.29 -8.29
N LYS A 85 6.47 -15.08 -7.19
CA LYS A 85 5.01 -15.00 -7.24
C LYS A 85 4.55 -13.81 -8.09
N ILE A 86 5.19 -12.66 -8.00
CA ILE A 86 4.83 -11.48 -8.81
C ILE A 86 5.01 -11.80 -10.30
N LEU A 87 6.12 -12.43 -10.67
CA LEU A 87 6.41 -12.84 -12.05
C LEU A 87 5.41 -13.89 -12.58
N GLU A 88 5.02 -14.86 -11.75
CA GLU A 88 4.08 -15.93 -12.11
C GLU A 88 2.73 -15.40 -12.63
N TYR A 89 2.22 -14.33 -12.02
CA TYR A 89 0.93 -13.74 -12.40
C TYR A 89 1.04 -12.73 -13.55
N ASN A 90 2.21 -12.57 -14.18
CA ASN A 90 2.47 -11.63 -15.27
C ASN A 90 1.98 -10.20 -14.97
N TYR A 91 2.01 -9.80 -13.70
CA TYR A 91 1.77 -8.41 -13.31
C TYR A 91 3.01 -7.61 -13.72
N LEU A 92 2.98 -7.09 -14.94
CA LEU A 92 4.00 -6.21 -15.47
C LEU A 92 3.87 -4.84 -14.79
N MET A 93 4.30 -4.70 -13.53
CA MET A 93 4.60 -3.36 -13.00
C MET A 93 5.52 -3.37 -11.79
N PHE A 94 6.62 -2.65 -11.94
CA PHE A 94 7.60 -2.29 -10.92
C PHE A 94 6.93 -1.58 -9.74
N THR A 95 6.45 -2.30 -8.73
CA THR A 95 6.66 -1.88 -7.34
C THR A 95 6.44 -3.02 -6.35
N LEU A 96 7.42 -3.21 -5.48
CA LEU A 96 7.40 -4.18 -4.40
C LEU A 96 6.38 -3.76 -3.31
N MET A 97 6.17 -4.65 -2.34
CA MET A 97 5.14 -4.74 -1.30
C MET A 97 4.33 -3.50 -0.85
N VAL A 98 3.00 -3.69 -0.80
CA VAL A 98 1.94 -2.77 -0.34
C VAL A 98 1.80 -2.73 1.18
N THR A 99 1.77 -1.52 1.76
CA THR A 99 1.02 -1.23 3.00
C THR A 99 -0.33 -0.63 2.63
N ALA A 100 -1.39 -1.42 2.72
CA ALA A 100 -2.77 -0.95 2.64
C ALA A 100 -3.50 -1.39 3.91
N ILE A 101 -4.13 -0.44 4.59
CA ILE A 101 -5.15 -0.76 5.60
C ILE A 101 -6.34 -1.31 4.84
N THR A 102 -6.62 -2.59 5.02
CA THR A 102 -7.92 -3.16 4.71
C THR A 102 -8.20 -4.19 5.78
N THR A 103 -9.28 -4.04 6.55
CA THR A 103 -9.72 -5.06 7.49
C THR A 103 -9.99 -6.38 6.75
N PHE A 104 -9.06 -7.33 6.83
CA PHE A 104 -9.25 -8.70 6.36
C PHE A 104 -9.40 -9.61 7.59
N ARG A 105 -10.65 -9.73 8.07
CA ARG A 105 -10.98 -10.77 9.06
C ARG A 105 -10.87 -12.14 8.37
N ARG A 106 -9.79 -12.86 8.70
CA ARG A 106 -9.67 -14.32 8.80
C ARG A 106 -9.97 -15.12 7.52
N PHE A 107 -8.92 -15.43 6.77
CA PHE A 107 -8.86 -16.71 6.04
C PHE A 107 -7.99 -17.69 6.82
N ILE A 108 -8.65 -18.68 7.41
CA ILE A 108 -8.04 -19.93 7.86
C ILE A 108 -7.59 -20.67 6.62
N THR A 109 -6.28 -20.77 6.38
CA THR A 109 -5.74 -21.91 5.65
C THR A 109 -5.51 -23.03 6.65
N GLN A 110 -6.52 -23.88 6.78
CA GLN A 110 -6.28 -25.26 7.15
C GLN A 110 -5.42 -25.86 6.03
N LYS A 111 -4.17 -26.20 6.34
CA LYS A 111 -3.48 -27.22 5.56
C LYS A 111 -3.54 -28.51 6.37
N LYS A 112 -4.60 -29.29 6.11
CA LYS A 112 -4.50 -30.76 6.14
C LYS A 112 -3.44 -31.14 5.11
N VAL A 113 -2.32 -31.69 5.56
CA VAL A 113 -1.95 -33.12 5.56
C VAL A 113 -0.71 -33.23 6.43
#